data_AF-A0A847N5J2-F1
#
_entry.id   AF-A0A847N5J2-F1
#
_cell.length_a   1.000
_cell.length_b   1.000
_cell.length_c   1.000
_cell.angle_alpha   90.00
_cell.angle_beta   90.00
_cell.angle_gamma   90.00
#
_symmetry.space_group_name_H-M   'P 1'
#
loop_
_entity.id
_entity.type
_entity.pdbx_description
1 polymer ?
#
loop_
_entity_poly.entity_id
_entity_poly.type
_entity_poly.pdbx_seq_one_letter_code
_entity_poly.pdbx_strand_id
1 'polypeptide(L)'
;MTEKAYKEWIETEYLKKKQSTIEALRSLSVEQLTKHIREYKEFIISFSEENELYIKEAKIEEHVINQLSGIEALEKTLEYDITNQLAHIMLEEEIIVHVIQKAKEEGKKLKC
;
A
#
# COMPACT_ATOMS: atom_id res chain seq x y z
N MET A 1 3.49 33.37 -1.31
CA MET A 1 3.40 31.91 -1.47
C MET A 1 1.97 31.58 -1.84
N THR A 2 1.74 30.77 -2.87
CA THR A 2 0.40 30.22 -3.16
C THR A 2 0.11 29.08 -2.18
N GLU A 3 -1.17 28.82 -1.94
CA GLU A 3 -1.63 27.74 -1.03
C GLU A 3 -1.08 26.36 -1.42
N LYS A 4 -0.97 26.10 -2.74
CA LYS A 4 -0.33 24.91 -3.30
C LYS A 4 1.16 24.79 -2.93
N ALA A 5 1.93 25.88 -3.09
CA ALA A 5 3.35 25.89 -2.76
C ALA A 5 3.61 25.74 -1.24
N TYR A 6 2.67 26.22 -0.43
CA TYR A 6 2.74 26.07 1.03
C TYR A 6 2.47 24.63 1.47
N LYS A 7 1.46 23.96 0.88
CA LYS A 7 1.18 22.54 1.14
C LYS A 7 2.34 21.64 0.75
N GLU A 8 2.90 21.83 -0.45
CA GLU A 8 4.06 21.07 -0.95
C GLU A 8 5.30 21.27 -0.05
N TRP A 9 5.50 22.49 0.47
CA TRP A 9 6.57 22.78 1.42
C TRP A 9 6.36 22.06 2.77
N ILE A 10 5.14 22.09 3.33
CA ILE A 10 4.81 21.36 4.57
C ILE A 10 5.04 19.86 4.41
N GLU A 11 4.58 19.28 3.30
CA GLU A 11 4.78 17.86 3.00
C GLU A 11 6.28 17.52 2.93
N THR A 12 7.07 18.37 2.27
CA THR A 12 8.52 18.18 2.14
C THR A 12 9.23 18.25 3.50
N GLU A 13 8.92 19.24 4.33
CA GLU A 13 9.55 19.40 5.65
C GLU A 13 9.11 18.30 6.62
N TYR A 14 7.85 17.86 6.54
CA TYR A 14 7.36 16.71 7.29
C TYR A 14 8.11 15.43 6.90
N LEU A 15 8.27 15.16 5.61
CA LEU A 15 9.00 13.99 5.12
C LEU A 15 10.48 14.02 5.55
N LYS A 16 11.15 15.17 5.46
CA LYS A 16 12.52 15.34 5.99
C LYS A 16 12.60 15.01 7.48
N LYS A 17 11.68 15.53 8.28
CA LYS A 17 11.63 15.27 9.73
C LYS A 17 11.36 13.81 10.06
N LYS A 18 10.63 13.10 9.20
CA LYS A 18 10.24 11.69 9.38
C LYS A 18 11.08 10.71 8.57
N GLN A 19 12.16 11.15 7.93
CA GLN A 19 12.96 10.33 7.04
C GLN A 19 13.44 9.03 7.71
N SER A 20 13.94 9.12 8.95
CA SER A 20 14.36 7.94 9.71
C SER A 20 13.21 6.97 10.02
N THR A 21 12.01 7.50 10.28
CA THR A 21 10.81 6.69 10.46
C THR A 21 10.43 5.98 9.16
N ILE A 22 10.48 6.68 8.03
CA ILE A 22 10.18 6.10 6.71
C ILE A 22 11.18 5.00 6.35
N GLU A 23 12.46 5.23 6.61
CA GLU A 23 13.52 4.23 6.40
C GLU A 23 13.32 3.00 7.29
N ALA A 24 12.95 3.19 8.56
CA ALA A 24 12.61 2.10 9.45
C ALA A 24 11.41 1.29 8.92
N LEU A 25 10.34 1.96 8.48
CA LEU A 25 9.17 1.29 7.89
C LEU A 25 9.52 0.48 6.64
N ARG A 26 10.41 1.00 5.78
CA ARG A 26 10.89 0.28 4.58
C ARG A 26 11.71 -0.96 4.89
N SER A 27 12.31 -1.03 6.08
CA SER A 27 13.11 -2.18 6.51
C SER A 27 12.28 -3.33 7.09
N LEU A 28 10.98 -3.11 7.32
CA LEU A 28 10.09 -4.12 7.87
C LEU A 28 9.76 -5.21 6.85
N SER A 29 9.58 -6.44 7.33
CA SER A 29 8.95 -7.49 6.54
C SER A 29 7.49 -7.14 6.26
N VAL A 30 6.88 -7.79 5.26
CA VAL A 30 5.45 -7.60 4.94
C VAL A 30 4.58 -7.90 6.17
N GLU A 31 4.87 -8.97 6.91
CA GLU A 31 4.15 -9.32 8.14
C GLU A 31 4.25 -8.23 9.21
N GLN A 32 5.47 -7.70 9.43
CA GLN A 32 5.70 -6.64 10.40
C GLN A 32 5.00 -5.34 9.99
N LEU A 33 5.05 -5.00 8.71
CA LEU A 33 4.39 -3.81 8.19
C LEU A 33 2.86 -3.93 8.29
N THR A 34 2.29 -5.09 7.96
CA THR A 34 0.85 -5.37 8.14
C THR A 34 0.42 -5.22 9.60
N LYS A 35 1.20 -5.76 10.54
CA LYS A 35 0.94 -5.60 11.96
C LYS A 35 0.99 -4.13 12.37
N HIS A 36 2.01 -3.39 11.94
CA HIS A 36 2.17 -1.98 12.27
C HIS A 36 1.02 -1.12 11.75
N ILE A 37 0.52 -1.40 10.54
CA ILE A 37 -0.64 -0.70 9.96
C ILE A 37 -1.91 -0.94 10.79
N ARG A 38 -2.15 -2.18 11.24
CA ARG A 38 -3.28 -2.52 12.14
C ARG A 38 -3.19 -1.77 13.47
N GLU A 39 -2.02 -1.78 14.10
CA GLU A 39 -1.78 -1.05 15.35
C GLU A 39 -1.97 0.47 15.17
N TYR A 40 -1.52 1.02 14.04
CA TYR A 40 -1.72 2.43 13.72
C TYR A 40 -3.20 2.77 13.48
N LYS A 41 -3.95 1.87 12.84
CA LYS A 41 -5.41 2.01 12.68
C LYS A 41 -6.12 2.10 14.03
N GLU A 42 -5.82 1.15 14.93
CA GLU A 42 -6.38 1.12 16.28
C GLU A 42 -6.05 2.40 17.05
N PHE A 43 -4.79 2.86 16.95
CA PHE A 43 -4.38 4.13 17.54
C PHE A 43 -5.21 5.31 17.02
N ILE A 44 -5.43 5.43 15.70
CA ILE A 44 -6.23 6.54 15.14
C ILE A 44 -7.69 6.45 15.58
N ILE A 45 -8.26 5.24 15.66
CA ILE A 45 -9.63 5.04 16.16
C ILE A 45 -9.73 5.51 17.62
N SER A 46 -8.89 5.00 18.52
CA SER A 46 -8.91 5.38 19.93
C SER A 46 -8.64 6.88 20.12
N PHE A 47 -7.66 7.43 19.39
CA PHE A 47 -7.40 8.87 19.41
C PHE A 47 -8.62 9.70 18.98
N SER A 48 -9.35 9.24 17.97
CA SER A 48 -10.52 9.94 17.45
C SER A 48 -11.71 9.86 18.42
N GLU A 49 -11.90 8.73 19.08
CA GLU A 49 -12.92 8.55 20.12
C GLU A 49 -12.65 9.43 21.34
N GLU A 50 -11.40 9.45 21.82
CA GLU A 50 -10.98 10.29 22.95
C GLU A 50 -11.13 11.80 22.67
N ASN A 51 -11.06 12.21 21.40
CA ASN A 51 -11.08 13.60 20.98
C ASN A 51 -12.32 13.98 20.15
N GLU A 52 -13.39 13.18 20.20
CA GLU A 52 -14.56 13.32 19.33
C GLU A 52 -15.16 14.74 19.38
N LEU A 53 -15.27 15.33 20.58
CA LEU A 53 -15.79 16.69 20.76
C LEU A 53 -14.94 17.72 20.02
N TYR A 54 -13.61 17.68 20.19
CA TYR A 54 -12.70 18.64 19.58
C TYR A 54 -12.62 18.47 18.06
N ILE A 55 -12.70 17.24 17.57
CA ILE A 55 -12.77 16.94 16.12
C ILE A 55 -14.01 17.59 15.51
N LYS A 56 -15.17 17.47 16.17
CA LYS A 56 -16.43 18.11 15.73
C LYS A 56 -16.37 19.62 15.81
N GLU A 57 -15.85 20.18 16.90
CA GLU A 57 -15.69 21.63 17.05
C GLU A 57 -14.76 22.23 15.98
N ALA A 58 -13.67 21.53 15.67
CA ALA A 58 -12.72 21.93 14.64
C ALA A 58 -13.20 21.63 13.21
N LYS A 59 -14.30 20.88 13.03
CA LYS A 59 -14.87 20.47 11.74
C LYS A 59 -13.89 19.68 10.87
N ILE A 60 -13.17 18.74 11.48
CA ILE A 60 -12.13 17.93 10.80
C ILE A 60 -12.50 16.45 10.69
N GLU A 61 -13.78 16.09 10.88
CA GLU A 61 -14.28 14.71 10.78
C GLU A 61 -13.91 14.05 9.45
N GLU A 62 -14.05 14.78 8.34
CA GLU A 62 -13.74 14.28 7.00
C GLU A 62 -12.25 13.91 6.86
N HIS A 63 -11.35 14.66 7.50
CA HIS A 63 -9.92 14.36 7.48
C HIS A 63 -9.62 13.04 8.22
N VAL A 64 -10.28 12.80 9.36
CA VAL A 64 -10.15 11.56 10.13
C VAL A 64 -10.69 10.37 9.33
N ILE A 65 -11.88 10.51 8.72
CA ILE A 65 -12.48 9.47 7.88
C ILE A 65 -11.59 9.13 6.69
N ASN A 66 -11.04 10.14 6.02
CA ASN A 66 -10.14 9.96 4.88
C ASN A 66 -8.84 9.27 5.31
N GLN A 67 -8.30 9.61 6.48
CA GLN A 67 -7.12 8.94 7.03
C GLN A 67 -7.38 7.46 7.32
N LEU A 68 -8.48 7.14 8.00
CA LEU A 68 -8.88 5.76 8.28
C LEU A 68 -9.12 4.96 7.00
N SER A 69 -9.80 5.54 6.02
CA SER A 69 -10.03 4.92 4.71
C SER A 69 -8.70 4.64 3.98
N GLY A 70 -7.73 5.55 4.09
CA GLY A 70 -6.38 5.35 3.56
C GLY A 70 -5.65 4.18 4.23
N ILE A 71 -5.77 4.05 5.56
CA ILE A 71 -5.18 2.94 6.32
C ILE A 71 -5.83 1.61 5.90
N GLU A 72 -7.15 1.56 5.75
CA GLU A 72 -7.87 0.36 5.32
C GLU A 72 -7.48 -0.10 3.90
N ALA A 73 -7.25 0.85 2.99
CA ALA A 73 -6.75 0.52 1.66
C ALA A 73 -5.36 -0.12 1.74
N LEU A 74 -4.47 0.39 2.60
CA LEU A 74 -3.14 -0.19 2.80
C LEU A 74 -3.21 -1.61 3.39
N GLU A 75 -4.10 -1.85 4.36
CA GLU A 75 -4.32 -3.19 4.92
C GLU A 75 -4.71 -4.18 3.82
N LYS A 76 -5.66 -3.83 2.95
CA LYS A 76 -6.11 -4.68 1.84
C LYS A 76 -4.99 -4.95 0.83
N THR A 77 -4.19 -3.93 0.52
CA THR A 77 -3.09 -4.07 -0.42
C THR A 77 -2.04 -5.06 0.10
N LEU A 78 -1.67 -4.98 1.38
CA LEU A 78 -0.69 -5.90 1.96
C LEU A 78 -1.26 -7.31 2.15
N GLU A 79 -2.53 -7.44 2.51
CA GLU A 79 -3.15 -8.73 2.80
C GLU A 79 -3.48 -9.54 1.54
N TYR A 80 -3.94 -8.87 0.47
CA TYR A 80 -4.46 -9.55 -0.72
C TYR A 80 -3.77 -9.15 -2.02
N ASP A 81 -3.57 -7.85 -2.27
CA ASP A 81 -3.17 -7.39 -3.61
C ASP A 81 -1.76 -7.84 -3.98
N ILE A 82 -0.82 -7.88 -3.03
CA ILE A 82 0.53 -8.39 -3.27
C ILE A 82 0.48 -9.85 -3.75
N THR A 83 -0.30 -10.69 -3.07
CA THR A 83 -0.46 -12.11 -3.41
C THR A 83 -1.16 -12.28 -4.75
N ASN A 84 -2.19 -11.48 -5.03
CA ASN A 84 -2.90 -11.50 -6.31
C ASN A 84 -1.99 -11.11 -7.48
N GLN A 85 -1.16 -10.08 -7.29
CA GLN A 85 -0.18 -9.66 -8.31
C GLN A 85 0.87 -10.73 -8.55
N LEU A 86 1.39 -11.38 -7.49
CA LEU A 86 2.34 -12.47 -7.63
C LEU A 86 1.72 -13.66 -8.38
N ALA A 87 0.47 -14.04 -8.05
CA ALA A 87 -0.23 -15.11 -8.73
C ALA A 87 -0.41 -14.84 -10.23
N HIS A 88 -0.66 -13.58 -10.61
CA HIS A 88 -0.74 -13.20 -12.02
C HIS A 88 0.61 -13.34 -12.73
N ILE A 89 1.71 -12.96 -12.09
CA ILE A 89 3.07 -13.15 -12.65
C ILE A 89 3.38 -14.65 -12.82
N MET A 90 3.01 -15.48 -11.84
CA MET A 90 3.18 -16.94 -11.93
C MET A 90 2.35 -17.55 -13.07
N LEU A 91 1.15 -17.03 -13.33
CA LEU A 91 0.34 -17.46 -14.46
C LEU A 91 1.00 -17.13 -15.81
N GLU A 92 1.60 -15.95 -15.94
CA GLU A 92 2.34 -15.58 -17.16
C GLU A 92 3.52 -16.53 -17.42
N GLU A 93 4.22 -16.98 -16.38
CA GLU A 93 5.26 -18.01 -16.48
C GLU A 93 4.71 -19.31 -17.11
N GLU A 94 3.59 -19.82 -16.59
CA GLU A 94 2.93 -21.03 -17.10
C GLU A 94 2.51 -20.89 -18.57
N ILE A 95 2.00 -19.72 -18.96
CA ILE A 95 1.65 -19.41 -20.35
C ILE A 95 2.89 -19.50 -21.24
N ILE A 96 4.02 -18.88 -20.84
CA ILE A 96 5.28 -18.91 -21.59
C ILE A 96 5.76 -20.35 -21.77
N VAL A 97 5.75 -21.15 -20.70
CA VAL A 97 6.14 -22.57 -20.74
C VAL A 97 5.29 -23.34 -21.74
N HIS A 98 3.97 -23.16 -21.69
CA HIS A 98 3.04 -23.84 -22.60
C HIS A 98 3.27 -23.46 -24.07
N VAL A 99 3.46 -22.16 -24.35
CA VAL A 99 3.76 -21.67 -25.71
C VAL A 99 5.05 -22.27 -26.26
N ILE A 100 6.12 -22.32 -25.44
CA ILE A 100 7.39 -22.94 -25.83
C ILE A 100 7.22 -24.43 -26.13
N GLN A 101 6.47 -25.16 -25.29
CA GLN A 101 6.22 -26.59 -25.50
C GLN A 101 5.49 -26.83 -26.82
N LYS A 102 4.44 -26.06 -27.10
CA LYS A 102 3.68 -26.14 -28.35
C LYS A 102 4.57 -25.89 -29.57
N ALA A 103 5.39 -24.84 -29.54
CA ALA A 103 6.32 -24.54 -30.64
C ALA A 103 7.34 -25.66 -30.88
N LYS A 104 7.84 -26.31 -29.81
CA LYS A 104 8.74 -27.47 -29.92
C LYS A 104 8.06 -28.67 -30.58
N GLU A 105 6.79 -28.92 -30.26
CA GLU A 105 6.03 -30.02 -30.86
C GLU A 105 5.75 -29.78 -32.35
N GLU A 106 5.34 -28.57 -32.71
CA GLU A 106 5.11 -28.17 -34.10
C GLU A 106 6.41 -28.21 -34.93
N GLY A 107 7.52 -27.72 -34.37
CA GLY A 107 8.83 -27.80 -35.01
C GLY A 107 9.36 -29.22 -35.19
N LYS A 108 8.97 -30.17 -34.33
CA LYS A 108 9.26 -31.60 -34.52
C LYS A 108 8.43 -32.20 -35.66
N LYS A 109 7.14 -31.84 -35.76
CA LYS A 109 6.25 -32.32 -36.83
C LYS A 109 6.68 -31.85 -38.22
N LEU A 110 7.28 -30.67 -38.34
CA LEU A 110 7.79 -30.13 -39.61
C LEU A 110 9.12 -30.74 -40.07
N LYS A 111 9.80 -31.51 -39.21
CA LYS A 111 11.09 -32.16 -39.50
C LYS A 111 10.97 -33.67 -39.79
N CYS A 112 9.76 -34.23 -39.69
CA CYS A 112 9.43 -35.61 -40.07
C CYS A 112 8.65 -35.61 -41.38
#